data_AF-A0A969LFL6-F1
#
_entry.id   AF-A0A969LFL6-F1
#
_cell.length_a   1.000
_cell.length_b   1.000
_cell.length_c   1.000
_cell.angle_alpha   90.00
_cell.angle_beta   90.00
_cell.angle_gamma   90.00
#
_symmetry.space_group_name_H-M   'P 1'
#
loop_
_entity.id
_entity.type
_entity.pdbx_description
1 polymer ?
#
loop_
_entity_poly.entity_id
_entity_poly.type
_entity_poly.pdbx_seq_one_letter_code
_entity_poly.pdbx_strand_id
1 'polypeptide(L)' 'MTPTASEQAPTQPVSVKQPRALIQAELSKRLAVHSGTLTKRKSDPDFPQWTQSRDPEGIAWQYSVSEKVFTPVENCP' A
#
# COMPACT_ATOMS: atom_id res chain seq x y z
N MET A 1 -33.30 -8.99 2.87
CA MET A 1 -32.67 -8.68 1.57
C MET A 1 -31.32 -8.06 1.90
N THR A 2 -30.23 -8.68 1.44
CA THR A 2 -28.84 -8.63 1.94
C THR A 2 -28.19 -7.25 2.06
N PRO A 3 -27.54 -6.89 3.18
CA PRO A 3 -26.31 -6.10 3.11
C PRO A 3 -25.16 -7.04 2.74
N THR A 4 -24.55 -6.70 1.62
CA THR A 4 -23.43 -7.37 0.98
C THR A 4 -22.26 -7.65 1.94
N ALA A 5 -21.62 -8.81 1.74
CA ALA A 5 -20.62 -9.42 2.61
C ALA A 5 -19.55 -8.43 3.10
N SER A 6 -19.59 -8.18 4.40
CA SER A 6 -18.50 -7.66 5.19
C SER A 6 -17.70 -8.87 5.69
N GLU A 7 -16.68 -9.30 4.94
CA GLU A 7 -15.66 -10.22 5.46
C GLU A 7 -14.40 -10.16 4.59
N GLN A 8 -13.44 -9.34 4.99
CA GLN A 8 -12.09 -9.86 5.13
C GLN A 8 -11.59 -9.47 6.51
N ALA A 9 -11.51 -10.50 7.36
CA ALA A 9 -11.05 -10.42 8.72
C ALA A 9 -9.63 -9.81 8.81
N PRO A 10 -9.36 -9.05 9.89
CA PRO A 10 -8.07 -8.45 10.17
C PRO A 10 -7.09 -9.51 10.70
N THR A 11 -6.28 -10.10 9.83
CA THR A 11 -5.14 -10.91 10.28
C THR A 11 -3.94 -10.00 10.52
N GLN A 12 -3.89 -9.33 11.66
CA GLN A 12 -2.62 -8.96 12.31
C GLN A 12 -2.27 -10.15 13.24
N PRO A 13 -1.00 -10.59 13.43
CA PRO A 13 0.17 -9.72 13.63
C PRO A 13 1.47 -10.26 12.99
N VAL A 14 2.20 -9.41 12.26
CA VAL A 14 3.64 -9.64 12.11
C VAL A 14 4.35 -8.39 12.61
N SER A 15 4.71 -8.46 13.90
CA SER A 15 5.77 -7.67 14.50
C SER A 15 7.08 -7.93 13.75
N VAL A 16 7.37 -7.13 12.74
CA VAL A 16 8.76 -6.79 12.41
C VAL A 16 8.77 -5.32 12.06
N LYS A 17 9.70 -4.59 12.68
CA LYS A 17 9.94 -3.15 12.56
C LYS A 17 10.38 -2.69 11.15
N GLN A 18 9.91 -3.33 10.09
CA GLN A 18 10.20 -3.00 8.69
C GLN A 18 8.99 -3.36 7.82
N PRO A 19 8.30 -2.38 7.20
CA PRO A 19 7.15 -2.67 6.37
C PRO A 19 7.61 -3.17 5.00
N ARG A 20 7.90 -4.48 4.89
CA ARG A 20 8.23 -5.13 3.62
C ARG A 20 7.01 -5.29 2.69
N ALA A 21 5.80 -5.25 3.25
CA ALA A 21 4.56 -5.26 2.48
C ALA A 21 3.47 -4.54 3.28
N LEU A 22 2.80 -3.57 2.67
CA LEU A 22 1.70 -2.81 3.23
C LEU A 22 0.43 -3.05 2.42
N ILE A 23 -0.70 -3.26 3.10
CA ILE A 23 -1.99 -3.25 2.42
C ILE A 23 -2.38 -1.83 2.01
N GLN A 24 -3.36 -1.70 1.11
CA GLN A 24 -3.86 -0.41 0.65
C GLN A 24 -4.22 0.56 1.77
N ALA A 25 -4.89 0.08 2.82
CA ALA A 25 -5.31 0.91 3.94
C ALA A 25 -4.12 1.43 4.75
N GLU A 26 -3.05 0.65 4.88
CA GLU A 26 -1.86 1.05 5.63
C GLU A 26 -1.01 2.02 4.80
N LEU A 27 -0.83 1.72 3.51
CA LEU A 27 -0.11 2.62 2.62
C LEU A 27 -0.88 3.95 2.46
N SER A 28 -2.21 3.93 2.36
CA SER A 28 -3.00 5.16 2.24
C SER A 28 -2.93 6.03 3.50
N LYS A 29 -2.93 5.43 4.70
CA LYS A 29 -2.66 6.15 5.96
C LYS A 29 -1.27 6.76 5.97
N ARG A 30 -0.25 6.01 5.56
CA ARG A 30 1.15 6.44 5.57
C ARG A 30 1.42 7.61 4.63
N LEU A 31 0.81 7.58 3.44
CA LEU A 31 0.85 8.67 2.47
C LEU A 31 -0.13 9.83 2.77
N ALA A 32 -0.94 9.71 3.82
CA ALA A 32 -2.05 10.62 4.12
C ALA A 32 -2.97 10.88 2.90
N VAL A 33 -3.30 9.81 2.17
CA VAL A 33 -4.14 9.86 0.96
C VAL A 33 -5.35 8.95 1.12
N HIS A 34 -6.39 9.21 0.33
CA HIS A 34 -7.54 8.32 0.29
C HIS A 34 -7.22 7.03 -0.46
N SER A 35 -7.75 5.89 0.01
CA SER A 35 -7.57 4.58 -0.63
C SER A 35 -7.97 4.62 -2.12
N GLY A 36 -9.03 5.37 -2.48
CA GLY A 36 -9.44 5.55 -3.87
C GLY A 36 -8.36 6.16 -4.78
N THR A 37 -7.52 7.06 -4.26
CA THR A 37 -6.38 7.63 -5.01
C THR A 37 -5.32 6.56 -5.26
N LEU A 38 -5.03 5.73 -4.27
CA LEU A 38 -4.14 4.58 -4.42
C LEU A 38 -4.67 3.57 -5.43
N THR A 39 -5.97 3.23 -5.39
CA THR A 39 -6.55 2.25 -6.33
C THR A 39 -6.37 2.68 -7.77
N LYS A 40 -6.57 3.97 -8.03
CA LYS A 40 -6.48 4.54 -9.39
C LYS A 40 -5.03 4.65 -9.83
N ARG A 41 -4.14 5.06 -8.91
CA ARG A 41 -2.74 5.34 -9.22
C ARG A 41 -1.83 4.12 -9.17
N LYS A 42 -2.21 3.01 -8.53
CA LYS A 42 -1.37 1.80 -8.44
C LYS A 42 -1.02 1.18 -9.80
N SER A 43 -1.80 1.50 -10.83
CA SER A 43 -1.59 1.07 -12.21
C SER A 43 -0.81 2.09 -13.05
N ASP A 44 -0.53 3.28 -12.50
CA ASP A 44 0.31 4.28 -13.17
C ASP A 44 1.79 3.86 -13.10
N PRO A 45 2.57 4.11 -14.17
CA PRO A 45 4.00 3.88 -14.16
C PRO A 45 4.73 4.79 -13.16
N ASP A 46 4.18 5.98 -12.88
CA ASP A 46 4.70 6.93 -11.90
C ASP A 46 4.33 6.60 -10.44
N PHE A 47 3.62 5.50 -10.18
CA PHE A 47 3.20 5.11 -8.83
C PHE A 47 4.37 5.03 -7.82
N PRO A 48 5.48 4.32 -8.09
CA PRO A 48 6.62 4.26 -7.18
C PRO A 48 7.23 5.63 -6.90
N GLN A 49 7.38 6.49 -7.91
CA GLN A 49 7.95 7.84 -7.75
C GLN A 49 7.00 8.77 -6.96
N TRP A 50 5.70 8.64 -7.20
CA TRP A 50 4.66 9.39 -6.49
C TRP A 50 4.58 8.98 -5.02
N THR A 51 4.63 7.68 -4.75
CA THR A 51 4.61 7.18 -3.38
C THR A 51 5.87 7.60 -2.63
N GLN A 52 7.04 7.53 -3.28
CA GLN A 52 8.31 8.04 -2.76
C GLN A 52 8.25 9.51 -2.35
N SER A 53 7.69 10.36 -3.21
CA SER A 53 7.63 11.82 -2.98
C SER A 53 6.72 12.22 -1.82
N ARG A 54 5.85 11.32 -1.37
CA ARG A 54 4.87 11.54 -0.31
C ARG A 54 5.17 10.77 0.96
N ASP A 55 5.88 9.65 0.83
CA ASP A 55 6.29 8.87 1.98
C ASP A 55 7.32 9.68 2.78
N PRO A 56 7.14 9.83 4.10
CA PRO A 56 8.08 10.57 4.93
C PRO A 56 9.46 9.93 5.01
N GLU A 57 9.57 8.62 4.74
CA GLU A 57 10.86 7.92 4.64
C GLU A 57 11.42 7.93 3.22
N GLY A 58 10.72 8.53 2.24
CA GLY A 58 11.18 8.55 0.85
C GLY A 58 11.21 7.17 0.21
N ILE A 59 10.29 6.29 0.62
CA ILE A 59 10.21 4.91 0.12
C ILE A 59 9.28 4.87 -1.10
N ALA A 60 9.81 4.37 -2.21
CA ALA A 60 9.01 4.07 -3.39
C ALA A 60 8.24 2.76 -3.19
N TRP A 61 6.94 2.77 -3.43
CA TRP A 61 6.07 1.61 -3.26
C TRP A 61 5.58 1.10 -4.61
N GLN A 62 5.51 -0.22 -4.76
CA GLN A 62 4.96 -0.88 -5.94
C GLN A 62 3.79 -1.77 -5.54
N TYR A 63 2.77 -1.86 -6.39
CA TYR A 63 1.63 -2.73 -6.17
C TYR A 63 1.90 -4.15 -6.69
N SER A 64 1.89 -5.12 -5.78
CA SER A 64 1.97 -6.54 -6.10
C SER A 64 0.57 -7.09 -6.35
N VAL A 65 0.24 -7.37 -7.62
CA VAL A 65 -1.08 -7.91 -8.00
C VAL A 65 -1.31 -9.31 -7.40
N SER A 66 -0.26 -10.12 -7.27
CA SER A 66 -0.32 -11.48 -6.72
C SER A 66 -0.84 -11.53 -5.29
N GLU A 67 -0.37 -10.60 -4.45
CA GLU A 67 -0.71 -10.55 -3.03
C GLU A 67 -1.70 -9.42 -2.70
N LYS A 68 -1.99 -8.55 -3.66
CA LYS A 68 -2.77 -7.31 -3.51
C LYS A 68 -2.22 -6.38 -2.40
N VAL A 69 -0.92 -6.45 -2.16
CA VAL A 69 -0.19 -5.58 -1.21
C VAL A 69 0.75 -4.66 -1.96
N PHE A 70 1.28 -3.67 -1.25
CA PHE A 70 2.28 -2.74 -1.73
C PHE A 70 3.62 -3.11 -1.10
N THR A 71 4.62 -3.36 -1.92
CA THR A 71 5.98 -3.66 -1.46
C THR A 71 6.88 -2.46 -1.71
N PRO A 72 7.81 -2.15 -0.80
CA PRO A 72 8.80 -1.13 -1.06
C PRO A 72 9.71 -1.61 -2.19
N VAL A 73 9.76 -0.84 -3.28
CA VAL A 73 10.80 -0.96 -4.29
C VAL A 73 11.97 -0.13 -3.79
N GLU A 74 12.68 -0.68 -2.82
CA GLU A 74 13.88 -0.07 -2.26
C GLU A 74 14.92 0.02 -3.38
N ASN A 75 15.15 1.24 -3.88
CA ASN A 75 16.34 1.55 -4.64
C ASN A 75 17.48 1.60 -3.61
N CYS A 76 17.96 0.43 -3.22
CA CYS A 76 19.06 0.27 -2.27
C CYS A 76 20.37 0.69 -2.99
N PRO A 77 21.08 1.75 -2.57
CA PRO A 77 22.46 1.98 -2.98
C PRO A 77 23.42 0.95 -2.36
#